data_AF-A0A7S2U317-F1
#
_entry.id   AF-A0A7S2U317-F1
#
_cell.length_a   1.000
_cell.length_b   1.000
_cell.length_c   1.000
_cell.angle_alpha   90.00
_cell.angle_beta   90.00
_cell.angle_gamma   90.00
#
_symmetry.space_group_name_H-M   'P 1'
#
loop_
_entity.id
_entity.type
_entity.pdbx_description
1 polymer ?
#
loop_
_entity_poly.entity_id
_entity_poly.type
_entity_poly.pdbx_seq_one_letter_code
_entity_poly.pdbx_strand_id
1 'polypeptide(L)'
;AALSAAGVALFGMLPPARAFVDDAKDDDAGNREAEENWSASIAKRHEELRLKIRQELVLMFHQLDTNRDGSLDISELNASLEGNARFQALLDEACIPATAALGILDTNHDGRISLDEMLGLVDKIADARDDSEAPPLRRLQSTLRRLTGLEELTIDRPVVRNMIGGVGIIAVWSGLWNILDEFLVLKFLPMGKGRLIAENGFRIALGLSLVYFPDASFSLNDIEDSDEEYRESRLSTAIMEEVLRLQLDTQSRMRGLENDTKKAGAARGVGVNANATNGSGAVAMPLPYTCDDDAPHTPASYYPTAAAVVSE
;
A
#
# COMPACT_ATOMS: atom_id res chain seq x y z
N ALA A 1 0.47 37.94 -39.37
CA ALA A 1 1.58 38.73 -38.79
C ALA A 1 1.10 39.72 -37.71
N ALA A 2 0.20 39.30 -36.81
CA ALA A 2 -0.32 40.16 -35.72
C ALA A 2 -0.59 39.37 -34.43
N LEU A 3 0.24 38.35 -34.14
CA LEU A 3 0.10 37.49 -32.96
C LEU A 3 1.49 36.99 -32.50
N SER A 4 2.50 37.87 -32.47
CA SER A 4 3.84 37.50 -31.96
C SER A 4 4.49 38.55 -31.05
N ALA A 5 3.76 39.53 -30.54
CA ALA A 5 4.34 40.64 -29.77
C ALA A 5 3.95 40.69 -28.29
N ALA A 6 3.06 39.82 -27.81
CA ALA A 6 2.55 39.87 -26.43
C ALA A 6 3.22 38.88 -25.46
N GLY A 7 4.18 38.06 -25.91
CA GLY A 7 4.78 36.99 -25.09
C GLY A 7 6.09 37.33 -24.38
N VAL A 8 6.66 38.52 -24.58
CA VAL A 8 8.06 38.81 -24.17
C VAL A 8 8.17 39.81 -23.00
N ALA A 9 7.06 40.38 -22.52
CA ALA A 9 7.10 41.42 -21.49
C ALA A 9 6.88 40.93 -20.03
N LEU A 10 6.62 39.65 -19.78
CA LEU A 10 6.25 39.15 -18.44
C LEU A 10 7.36 38.33 -17.72
N PHE A 11 8.60 38.40 -18.19
CA PHE A 11 9.72 37.60 -17.62
C PHE A 11 10.89 38.45 -17.06
N GLY A 12 10.68 39.75 -16.86
CA GLY A 12 11.74 40.69 -16.47
C GLY A 12 11.75 41.13 -15.00
N MET A 13 10.97 40.51 -14.12
CA MET A 13 10.80 40.99 -12.72
C MET A 13 10.79 39.87 -11.68
N LEU A 14 11.52 38.78 -11.90
CA LEU A 14 11.92 37.88 -10.81
C LEU A 14 13.32 38.25 -10.33
N PRO A 15 13.53 38.52 -9.02
CA PRO A 15 14.87 38.68 -8.47
C PRO A 15 15.68 37.37 -8.63
N PRO A 16 17.01 37.45 -8.73
CA PRO A 16 17.85 36.27 -8.88
C PRO A 16 17.67 35.32 -7.69
N ALA A 17 17.28 34.06 -7.98
CA ALA A 17 17.01 33.00 -7.02
C ALA A 17 18.26 32.43 -6.32
N ARG A 18 19.26 33.27 -5.99
CA ARG A 18 20.56 32.83 -5.49
C ARG A 18 21.04 33.49 -4.18
N ALA A 19 20.13 34.10 -3.42
CA ALA A 19 20.48 34.74 -2.15
C ALA A 19 19.57 34.35 -0.97
N PHE A 20 18.82 33.24 -1.05
CA PHE A 20 17.80 32.88 -0.05
C PHE A 20 17.99 31.50 0.62
N VAL A 21 19.19 30.91 0.54
CA VAL A 21 19.45 29.56 1.09
C VAL A 21 20.38 29.57 2.32
N ASP A 22 21.01 30.71 2.66
CA ASP A 22 22.03 30.73 3.72
C ASP A 22 21.52 31.15 5.12
N ASP A 23 20.25 31.52 5.29
CA ASP A 23 19.71 32.05 6.57
C ASP A 23 18.68 31.15 7.26
N ALA A 24 18.43 29.94 6.75
CA ALA A 24 17.45 29.01 7.32
C ALA A 24 18.05 28.00 8.32
N LYS A 25 19.06 28.41 9.11
CA LYS A 25 19.79 27.49 10.01
C LYS A 25 19.39 27.54 11.50
N ASP A 26 18.58 28.50 11.94
CA ASP A 26 18.39 28.73 13.38
C ASP A 26 16.93 28.67 13.93
N ASP A 27 15.91 28.38 13.09
CA ASP A 27 14.49 28.38 13.53
C ASP A 27 13.89 26.99 13.86
N ASP A 28 14.69 25.92 13.89
CA ASP A 28 14.21 24.56 14.14
C ASP A 28 13.59 24.36 15.55
N ALA A 29 13.95 25.21 16.51
CA ALA A 29 13.43 25.11 17.88
C ALA A 29 11.93 25.46 17.96
N GLY A 30 11.45 26.44 17.18
CA GLY A 30 10.05 26.87 17.20
C GLY A 30 9.09 25.84 16.59
N ASN A 31 9.57 25.06 15.60
CA ASN A 31 8.73 24.05 14.95
C ASN A 31 8.47 22.83 15.86
N ARG A 32 9.42 22.47 16.74
CA ARG A 32 9.25 21.31 17.65
C ARG A 32 8.17 21.53 18.71
N GLU A 33 8.13 22.70 19.35
CA GLU A 33 7.08 23.01 20.35
C GLU A 33 5.68 23.03 19.73
N ALA A 34 5.57 23.49 18.48
CA ALA A 34 4.30 23.49 17.75
C ALA A 34 3.82 22.06 17.43
N GLU A 35 4.72 21.16 17.02
CA GLU A 35 4.41 19.76 16.75
C GLU A 35 4.03 18.99 18.03
N GLU A 36 4.75 19.22 19.13
CA GLU A 36 4.42 18.61 20.43
C GLU A 36 3.04 19.04 20.92
N ASN A 37 2.73 20.35 20.84
CA ASN A 37 1.43 20.86 21.28
C ASN A 37 0.28 20.36 20.39
N TRP A 38 0.50 20.25 19.08
CA TRP A 38 -0.49 19.71 18.15
C TRP A 38 -0.77 18.22 18.42
N SER A 39 0.28 17.41 18.61
CA SER A 39 0.13 15.98 18.91
C SER A 39 -0.56 15.74 20.26
N ALA A 40 -0.23 16.52 21.30
CA ALA A 40 -0.90 16.45 22.60
C ALA A 40 -2.40 16.82 22.50
N SER A 41 -2.74 17.82 21.67
CA SER A 41 -4.12 18.24 21.43
C SER A 41 -4.94 17.14 20.75
N ILE A 42 -4.37 16.44 19.76
CA ILE A 42 -5.01 15.31 19.09
C ILE A 42 -5.24 14.16 20.07
N ALA A 43 -4.22 13.78 20.84
CA ALA A 43 -4.32 12.70 21.82
C ALA A 43 -5.42 12.96 22.85
N LYS A 44 -5.52 14.20 23.35
CA LYS A 44 -6.59 14.60 24.26
C LYS A 44 -7.98 14.47 23.62
N ARG A 45 -8.13 14.91 22.37
CA ARG A 45 -9.41 14.82 21.65
C ARG A 45 -9.81 13.36 21.39
N HIS A 46 -8.84 12.49 21.12
CA HIS A 46 -9.09 11.06 20.93
C HIS A 46 -9.55 10.40 22.23
N GLU A 47 -8.94 10.73 23.36
CA GLU A 47 -9.36 10.21 24.67
C GLU A 47 -10.78 10.66 25.03
N GLU A 48 -11.11 11.94 24.79
CA GLU A 48 -12.47 12.46 24.99
C GLU A 48 -13.50 11.77 24.09
N LEU A 49 -13.14 11.44 22.84
CA LEU A 49 -14.00 10.69 21.93
C LEU A 49 -14.17 9.23 22.39
N ARG A 50 -13.09 8.56 22.82
CA ARG A 50 -13.13 7.19 23.35
C ARG A 50 -14.08 7.10 24.54
N LEU A 51 -14.03 8.03 25.48
CA LEU A 51 -14.92 8.05 26.64
C LEU A 51 -16.39 8.23 26.24
N LYS A 52 -16.69 9.09 25.26
CA LYS A 52 -18.06 9.30 24.76
C LYS A 52 -18.61 8.04 24.09
N ILE A 53 -17.82 7.42 23.22
CA ILE A 53 -18.21 6.19 22.54
C ILE A 53 -18.45 5.08 23.56
N ARG A 54 -17.54 4.91 24.54
CA ARG A 54 -17.72 3.91 25.61
C ARG A 54 -19.02 4.13 26.40
N GLN A 55 -19.34 5.39 26.76
CA GLN A 55 -20.58 5.70 27.46
C GLN A 55 -21.82 5.38 26.62
N GLU A 56 -21.81 5.73 25.33
CA GLU A 56 -22.91 5.42 24.44
C GLU A 56 -23.07 3.90 24.25
N LEU A 57 -21.96 3.17 24.13
CA LEU A 57 -21.94 1.72 24.01
C LEU A 57 -22.52 1.03 25.24
N VAL A 58 -22.20 1.49 26.45
CA VAL A 58 -22.76 0.97 27.72
C VAL A 58 -24.27 1.19 27.76
N LEU A 59 -24.74 2.36 27.33
CA LEU A 59 -26.18 2.63 27.25
C LEU A 59 -26.88 1.74 26.22
N MET A 60 -26.25 1.52 25.06
CA MET A 60 -26.78 0.59 24.06
C MET A 60 -26.78 -0.84 24.60
N PHE A 61 -25.71 -1.29 25.28
CA PHE A 61 -25.63 -2.62 25.87
C PHE A 61 -26.83 -2.90 26.77
N HIS A 62 -27.12 -1.99 27.71
CA HIS A 62 -28.26 -2.13 28.61
C HIS A 62 -29.63 -2.05 27.93
N GLN A 63 -29.71 -1.50 26.72
CA GLN A 63 -30.93 -1.53 25.92
C GLN A 63 -31.11 -2.86 25.19
N LEU A 64 -30.01 -3.51 24.81
CA LEU A 64 -30.01 -4.79 24.09
C LEU A 64 -30.17 -5.98 25.05
N ASP A 65 -29.52 -5.90 26.22
CA ASP A 65 -29.60 -6.88 27.30
C ASP A 65 -30.98 -6.81 27.97
N THR A 66 -31.94 -7.47 27.32
CA THR A 66 -33.36 -7.43 27.71
C THR A 66 -33.58 -8.24 28.99
N ASN A 67 -32.83 -9.33 29.14
CA ASN A 67 -32.91 -10.21 30.30
C ASN A 67 -32.12 -9.68 31.53
N ARG A 68 -31.24 -8.68 31.33
CA ARG A 68 -30.38 -8.03 32.34
C ARG A 68 -29.41 -8.98 33.01
N ASP A 69 -28.91 -9.97 32.29
CA ASP A 69 -27.94 -10.93 32.79
C ASP A 69 -26.49 -10.43 32.69
N GLY A 70 -26.27 -9.26 32.07
CA GLY A 70 -24.96 -8.65 31.89
C GLY A 70 -24.19 -9.20 30.68
N SER A 71 -24.85 -9.98 29.83
CA SER A 71 -24.31 -10.55 28.59
C SER A 71 -25.35 -10.47 27.47
N LEU A 72 -24.91 -10.36 26.22
CA LEU A 72 -25.82 -10.44 25.07
C LEU A 72 -25.77 -11.84 24.50
N ASP A 73 -26.92 -12.52 24.49
CA ASP A 73 -27.03 -13.79 23.79
C ASP A 73 -27.21 -13.58 22.26
N ILE A 74 -27.05 -14.66 21.49
CA ILE A 74 -27.18 -14.62 20.02
C ILE A 74 -28.58 -14.14 19.57
N SER A 75 -29.61 -14.41 20.37
CA SER A 75 -30.99 -14.09 20.03
C SER A 75 -31.27 -12.59 20.25
N GLU A 76 -30.79 -12.04 21.37
CA GLU A 76 -30.80 -10.61 21.69
C GLU A 76 -29.95 -9.82 20.69
N LEU A 77 -28.77 -10.35 20.32
CA LEU A 77 -27.93 -9.72 19.31
C LEU A 77 -28.60 -9.69 17.94
N ASN A 78 -29.20 -10.79 17.48
CA ASN A 78 -29.91 -10.82 16.19
C ASN A 78 -31.14 -9.89 16.20
N ALA A 79 -31.91 -9.87 17.29
CA ALA A 79 -33.02 -8.93 17.45
C ALA A 79 -32.53 -7.47 17.45
N SER A 80 -31.37 -7.22 18.05
CA SER A 80 -30.74 -5.89 18.04
C SER A 80 -30.30 -5.45 16.65
N LEU A 81 -29.75 -6.38 15.86
CA LEU A 81 -29.32 -6.09 14.50
C LEU A 81 -30.52 -5.71 13.64
N GLU A 82 -31.66 -6.37 13.78
CA GLU A 82 -32.87 -6.02 13.03
C GLU A 82 -33.52 -4.71 13.50
N GLY A 83 -33.41 -4.38 14.80
CA GLY A 83 -34.12 -3.25 15.41
C GLY A 83 -33.32 -1.96 15.58
N ASN A 84 -31.99 -2.01 15.58
CA ASN A 84 -31.13 -0.89 15.97
C ASN A 84 -30.14 -0.49 14.87
N ALA A 85 -30.56 0.45 14.02
CA ALA A 85 -29.74 1.00 12.95
C ALA A 85 -28.42 1.64 13.44
N ARG A 86 -28.36 2.13 14.68
CA ARG A 86 -27.12 2.68 15.23
C ARG A 86 -26.09 1.58 15.52
N PHE A 87 -26.54 0.42 16.00
CA PHE A 87 -25.66 -0.71 16.26
C PHE A 87 -25.09 -1.27 14.95
N GLN A 88 -25.93 -1.36 13.90
CA GLN A 88 -25.44 -1.72 12.56
C GLN A 88 -24.40 -0.71 12.05
N ALA A 89 -24.66 0.59 12.16
CA ALA A 89 -23.70 1.62 11.72
C ALA A 89 -22.34 1.53 12.45
N LEU A 90 -22.34 1.16 13.74
CA LEU A 90 -21.10 0.93 14.48
C LEU A 90 -20.35 -0.31 14.00
N LEU A 91 -21.03 -1.39 13.66
CA LEU A 91 -20.41 -2.59 13.09
C LEU A 91 -19.87 -2.33 11.68
N ASP A 92 -20.59 -1.56 10.87
CA ASP A 92 -20.15 -1.14 9.54
C ASP A 92 -18.92 -0.23 9.63
N GLU A 93 -18.88 0.74 10.55
CA GLU A 93 -17.69 1.58 10.82
C GLU A 93 -16.51 0.73 11.33
N ALA A 94 -16.79 -0.35 12.07
CA ALA A 94 -15.80 -1.32 12.50
C ALA A 94 -15.34 -2.28 11.40
N CYS A 95 -15.95 -2.24 10.21
CA CYS A 95 -15.71 -3.20 9.13
C CYS A 95 -15.99 -4.66 9.53
N ILE A 96 -16.93 -4.87 10.44
CA ILE A 96 -17.28 -6.19 10.95
C ILE A 96 -18.60 -6.60 10.31
N PRO A 97 -18.63 -7.61 9.43
CA PRO A 97 -19.89 -8.10 8.90
C PRO A 97 -20.72 -8.67 10.04
N ALA A 98 -22.01 -8.35 10.08
CA ALA A 98 -22.92 -8.75 11.15
C ALA A 98 -22.90 -10.26 11.43
N THR A 99 -22.66 -11.08 10.40
CA THR A 99 -22.53 -12.54 10.50
C THR A 99 -21.24 -13.01 11.19
N ALA A 100 -20.16 -12.22 11.13
CA ALA A 100 -18.90 -12.52 11.81
C ALA A 100 -18.75 -11.79 13.14
N ALA A 101 -19.66 -10.86 13.47
CA ALA A 101 -19.60 -10.08 14.70
C ALA A 101 -19.49 -10.97 15.94
N LEU A 102 -20.29 -12.05 16.01
CA LEU A 102 -20.21 -13.01 17.11
C LEU A 102 -18.80 -13.61 17.23
N GLY A 103 -18.24 -14.17 16.15
CA GLY A 103 -16.93 -14.82 16.22
C GLY A 103 -15.77 -13.88 16.51
N ILE A 104 -15.93 -12.57 16.25
CA ILE A 104 -14.90 -11.55 16.49
C ILE A 104 -15.04 -10.92 17.89
N LEU A 105 -16.27 -10.79 18.38
CA LEU A 105 -16.59 -10.19 19.68
C LEU A 105 -16.47 -11.18 20.83
N ASP A 106 -17.03 -12.38 20.65
CA ASP A 106 -17.01 -13.47 21.63
C ASP A 106 -15.59 -14.07 21.66
N THR A 107 -14.74 -13.47 22.49
CA THR A 107 -13.30 -13.79 22.56
C THR A 107 -13.09 -15.02 23.43
N ASN A 108 -13.98 -15.26 24.40
CA ASN A 108 -13.95 -16.43 25.27
C ASN A 108 -14.69 -17.65 24.67
N HIS A 109 -15.41 -17.47 23.57
CA HIS A 109 -16.20 -18.47 22.84
C HIS A 109 -17.30 -19.13 23.68
N ASP A 110 -17.92 -18.36 24.60
CA ASP A 110 -19.01 -18.85 25.44
C ASP A 110 -20.40 -18.72 24.80
N GLY A 111 -20.46 -18.16 23.59
CA GLY A 111 -21.69 -17.93 22.84
C GLY A 111 -22.49 -16.72 23.31
N ARG A 112 -21.90 -15.88 24.16
CA ARG A 112 -22.44 -14.64 24.69
C ARG A 112 -21.40 -13.53 24.52
N ILE A 113 -21.86 -12.28 24.52
CA ILE A 113 -20.95 -11.13 24.45
C ILE A 113 -21.08 -10.36 25.76
N SER A 114 -20.00 -10.35 26.54
CA SER A 114 -19.92 -9.54 27.75
C SER A 114 -19.72 -8.05 27.43
N LEU A 115 -20.08 -7.18 28.37
CA LEU A 115 -19.84 -5.73 28.23
C LEU A 115 -18.36 -5.42 27.97
N ASP A 116 -17.45 -6.14 28.65
CA ASP A 116 -16.00 -5.94 28.51
C ASP A 116 -15.50 -6.31 27.11
N GLU A 117 -16.01 -7.40 26.52
CA GLU A 117 -15.71 -7.77 25.13
C GLU A 117 -16.22 -6.74 24.13
N MET A 118 -17.42 -6.21 24.36
CA MET A 118 -17.99 -5.16 23.53
C MET A 118 -17.18 -3.85 23.65
N LEU A 119 -16.70 -3.50 24.85
CA LEU A 119 -15.81 -2.34 25.04
C LEU A 119 -14.44 -2.55 24.37
N GLY A 120 -13.93 -3.79 24.36
CA GLY A 120 -12.73 -4.16 23.61
C GLY A 120 -12.87 -3.91 22.10
N LEU A 121 -14.08 -3.94 21.55
CA LEU A 121 -14.34 -3.55 20.17
C LEU A 121 -14.06 -2.07 19.93
N VAL A 122 -14.49 -1.18 20.83
CA VAL A 122 -14.28 0.26 20.70
C VAL A 122 -12.80 0.60 20.64
N ASP A 123 -11.99 -0.11 21.43
CA ASP A 123 -10.55 0.07 21.40
C ASP A 123 -9.96 -0.37 20.05
N LYS A 124 -10.42 -1.49 19.48
CA LYS A 124 -10.03 -1.94 18.14
C LYS A 124 -10.45 -0.94 17.04
N ILE A 125 -11.65 -0.38 17.12
CA ILE A 125 -12.15 0.62 16.17
C ILE A 125 -11.33 1.91 16.28
N ALA A 126 -11.07 2.36 17.50
CA ALA A 126 -10.28 3.56 17.72
C ALA A 126 -8.84 3.38 17.19
N ASP A 127 -8.23 2.22 17.41
CA ASP A 127 -6.91 1.91 16.86
C ASP A 127 -6.93 1.82 15.31
N ALA A 128 -7.99 1.28 14.72
CA ALA A 128 -8.17 1.23 13.26
C ALA A 128 -8.36 2.62 12.64
N ARG A 129 -9.04 3.54 13.36
CA ARG A 129 -9.25 4.92 12.92
C ARG A 129 -7.99 5.76 13.07
N ASP A 130 -7.20 5.55 14.11
CA ASP A 130 -5.89 6.18 14.26
C ASP A 130 -4.98 5.82 13.07
N ASP A 131 -5.04 4.57 12.61
CA ASP A 131 -4.34 4.13 11.40
C ASP A 131 -4.89 4.79 10.12
N SER A 132 -6.19 5.08 10.05
CA SER A 132 -6.79 5.74 8.88
C SER A 132 -6.63 7.26 8.88
N GLU A 133 -6.47 7.92 10.02
CA GLU A 133 -6.18 9.37 10.05
C GLU A 133 -4.68 9.68 9.94
N ALA A 134 -3.82 8.67 10.13
CA ALA A 134 -2.40 8.82 9.94
C ALA A 134 -2.04 9.26 8.50
N PRO A 135 -1.01 10.12 8.32
CA PRO A 135 -0.50 10.48 7.00
C PRO A 135 -0.23 9.24 6.15
N PRO A 136 -0.43 9.28 4.82
CA PRO A 136 -0.32 8.09 3.95
C PRO A 136 0.99 7.31 4.11
N LEU A 137 2.10 7.99 4.45
CA LEU A 137 3.38 7.36 4.78
C LEU A 137 3.33 6.51 6.05
N ARG A 138 2.65 6.98 7.10
CA ARG A 138 2.46 6.20 8.35
C ARG A 138 1.53 5.02 8.14
N ARG A 139 0.50 5.14 7.29
CA ARG A 139 -0.37 4.01 6.92
C ARG A 139 0.43 2.89 6.24
N LEU A 140 1.28 3.25 5.28
CA LEU A 140 2.18 2.29 4.64
C LEU A 140 3.10 1.63 5.66
N GLN A 141 3.61 2.39 6.61
CA GLN A 141 4.49 1.88 7.67
C GLN A 141 3.77 0.93 8.62
N SER A 142 2.53 1.22 9.05
CA SER A 142 1.74 0.35 9.93
C SER A 142 1.34 -0.96 9.22
N THR A 143 0.94 -0.88 7.94
CA THR A 143 0.64 -2.08 7.13
C THR A 143 1.88 -2.95 6.93
N LEU A 144 3.03 -2.34 6.61
CA LEU A 144 4.30 -3.06 6.49
C LEU A 144 4.71 -3.71 7.82
N ARG A 145 4.51 -3.03 8.95
CA ARG A 145 4.78 -3.59 10.28
C ARG A 145 3.93 -4.82 10.56
N ARG A 146 2.62 -4.77 10.26
CA ARG A 146 1.70 -5.91 10.40
C ARG A 146 2.10 -7.10 9.51
N LEU A 147 2.53 -6.85 8.28
CA LEU A 147 2.87 -7.91 7.31
C LEU A 147 4.25 -8.52 7.55
N THR A 148 5.23 -7.72 7.98
CA THR A 148 6.63 -8.16 8.08
C THR A 148 7.04 -8.51 9.51
N GLY A 149 6.28 -8.10 10.53
CA GLY A 149 6.66 -8.21 11.93
C GLY A 149 7.91 -7.40 12.29
N LEU A 150 8.39 -6.54 11.39
CA LEU A 150 9.59 -5.72 11.61
C LEU A 150 9.21 -4.46 12.35
N GLU A 151 9.65 -4.37 13.61
CA GLU A 151 9.20 -3.37 14.56
C GLU A 151 9.61 -1.93 14.20
N GLU A 152 10.56 -1.70 13.30
CA GLU A 152 10.88 -0.33 12.87
C GLU A 152 11.56 -0.33 11.51
N LEU A 153 10.88 0.18 10.48
CA LEU A 153 11.51 0.46 9.19
C LEU A 153 12.19 1.84 9.29
N THR A 154 13.31 1.90 10.00
CA THR A 154 14.14 3.10 9.97
C THR A 154 14.66 3.28 8.54
N ILE A 155 14.34 4.42 7.93
CA ILE A 155 14.78 4.80 6.57
C ILE A 155 16.32 4.79 6.47
N ASP A 156 17.00 4.86 7.61
CA ASP A 156 18.45 4.71 7.72
C ASP A 156 19.00 3.36 7.29
N ARG A 157 18.17 2.29 7.25
CA ARG A 157 18.66 1.01 6.77
C ARG A 157 19.08 1.14 5.30
N PRO A 158 20.35 0.84 4.95
CA PRO A 158 20.88 1.05 3.60
C PRO A 158 20.07 0.29 2.54
N VAL A 159 19.47 -0.84 2.91
CA VAL A 159 18.58 -1.62 2.03
C VAL A 159 17.31 -0.85 1.65
N VAL A 160 16.65 -0.19 2.60
CA VAL A 160 15.41 0.56 2.34
C VAL A 160 15.71 1.80 1.50
N ARG A 161 16.82 2.48 1.80
CA ARG A 161 17.32 3.62 1.02
C ARG A 161 17.62 3.24 -0.43
N ASN A 162 18.32 2.13 -0.64
CA ASN A 162 18.62 1.62 -1.97
C ASN A 162 17.36 1.16 -2.71
N MET A 163 16.37 0.62 -1.99
CA MET A 163 15.11 0.17 -2.58
C MET A 163 14.21 1.34 -2.98
N ILE A 164 14.06 2.37 -2.14
CA ILE A 164 13.32 3.61 -2.46
C ILE A 164 14.03 4.36 -3.59
N GLY A 165 15.36 4.45 -3.54
CA GLY A 165 16.17 5.00 -4.62
C GLY A 165 15.96 4.25 -5.94
N GLY A 166 15.97 2.91 -5.90
CA GLY A 166 15.72 2.06 -7.06
C GLY A 166 14.33 2.26 -7.66
N VAL A 167 13.27 2.26 -6.84
CA VAL A 167 11.89 2.48 -7.31
C VAL A 167 11.70 3.90 -7.84
N GLY A 168 12.29 4.91 -7.18
CA GLY A 168 12.26 6.30 -7.62
C GLY A 168 12.92 6.48 -8.99
N ILE A 169 14.09 5.87 -9.19
CA ILE A 169 14.80 5.87 -10.47
C ILE A 169 13.93 5.21 -11.55
N ILE A 170 13.33 4.05 -11.29
CA ILE A 170 12.46 3.36 -12.26
C ILE A 170 11.24 4.20 -12.65
N ALA A 171 10.62 4.89 -11.68
CA ALA A 171 9.44 5.71 -11.92
C ALA A 171 9.77 6.95 -12.77
N VAL A 172 10.84 7.68 -12.41
CA VAL A 172 11.33 8.83 -13.19
C VAL A 172 11.76 8.38 -14.59
N TRP A 173 12.44 7.25 -14.70
CA TRP A 173 12.91 6.71 -15.98
C TRP A 173 11.75 6.27 -16.87
N SER A 174 10.71 5.64 -16.32
CA SER A 174 9.50 5.26 -17.07
C SER A 174 8.74 6.49 -17.59
N GLY A 175 8.65 7.55 -16.78
CA GLY A 175 8.07 8.83 -17.22
C GLY A 175 8.90 9.51 -18.33
N LEU A 176 10.23 9.53 -18.19
CA LEU A 176 11.14 10.08 -19.18
C LEU A 176 11.03 9.33 -20.52
N TRP A 177 10.86 8.01 -20.49
CA TRP A 177 10.62 7.21 -21.70
C TRP A 177 9.34 7.55 -22.43
N ASN A 178 8.26 7.84 -21.69
CA ASN A 178 7.00 8.26 -22.29
C ASN A 178 7.17 9.60 -23.04
N ILE A 179 7.92 10.53 -22.45
CA ILE A 179 8.25 11.82 -23.08
C ILE A 179 9.18 11.62 -24.28
N LEU A 180 10.20 10.76 -24.14
CA LEU A 180 11.14 10.46 -25.22
C LEU A 180 10.48 9.74 -26.40
N ASP A 181 9.54 8.82 -26.19
CA ASP A 181 8.78 8.19 -27.30
C ASP A 181 7.92 9.22 -28.06
N GLU A 182 7.46 10.25 -27.35
CA GLU A 182 6.68 11.33 -27.96
C GLU A 182 7.54 12.32 -28.75
N PHE A 183 8.75 12.65 -28.24
CA PHE A 183 9.63 13.68 -28.81
C PHE A 183 10.76 13.16 -29.71
N LEU A 184 11.26 11.94 -29.51
CA LEU A 184 12.31 11.39 -30.38
C LEU A 184 11.73 10.93 -31.71
N VAL A 185 12.54 11.12 -32.75
CA VAL A 185 12.33 10.80 -34.17
C VAL A 185 12.11 9.29 -34.43
N LEU A 186 11.91 8.46 -33.41
CA LEU A 186 11.60 7.03 -33.51
C LEU A 186 10.30 6.76 -34.29
N LYS A 187 9.38 7.73 -34.39
CA LYS A 187 8.21 7.65 -35.28
C LYS A 187 8.55 7.67 -36.77
N PHE A 188 9.74 8.14 -37.17
CA PHE A 188 10.16 8.19 -38.57
C PHE A 188 10.86 6.91 -39.06
N LEU A 189 11.12 5.94 -38.18
CA LEU A 189 11.63 4.64 -38.60
C LEU A 189 10.47 3.78 -39.13
N PRO A 190 10.59 3.18 -40.33
CA PRO A 190 9.54 2.35 -40.91
C PRO A 190 9.23 1.18 -39.96
N MET A 191 7.94 0.88 -39.78
CA MET A 191 7.41 -0.13 -38.84
C MET A 191 7.77 -1.58 -39.24
N GLY A 192 9.07 -1.91 -39.26
CA GLY A 192 9.60 -3.25 -39.45
C GLY A 192 10.06 -3.88 -38.15
N LYS A 193 10.38 -5.17 -38.20
CA LYS A 193 10.95 -5.96 -37.08
C LYS A 193 12.22 -5.32 -36.46
N GLY A 194 12.89 -4.42 -37.19
CA GLY A 194 14.02 -3.64 -36.69
C GLY A 194 13.67 -2.66 -35.56
N ARG A 195 12.44 -2.15 -35.49
CA ARG A 195 12.03 -1.20 -34.43
C ARG A 195 12.09 -1.84 -33.04
N LEU A 196 11.55 -3.05 -32.90
CA LEU A 196 11.53 -3.76 -31.62
C LEU A 196 12.95 -4.11 -31.11
N ILE A 197 13.85 -4.45 -32.05
CA ILE A 197 15.24 -4.79 -31.73
C ILE A 197 16.03 -3.53 -31.35
N ALA A 198 15.83 -2.42 -32.07
CA ALA A 198 16.48 -1.16 -31.76
C ALA A 198 16.01 -0.59 -30.41
N GLU A 199 14.70 -0.69 -30.12
CA GLU A 199 14.11 -0.21 -28.87
C GLU A 199 14.61 -1.02 -27.67
N ASN A 200 14.54 -2.35 -27.74
CA ASN A 200 15.06 -3.21 -26.68
C ASN A 200 16.59 -3.10 -26.54
N GLY A 201 17.30 -3.00 -27.67
CA GLY A 201 18.75 -2.83 -27.70
C GLY A 201 19.21 -1.53 -27.03
N PHE A 202 18.52 -0.42 -27.29
CA PHE A 202 18.81 0.86 -26.65
C PHE A 202 18.47 0.83 -25.14
N ARG A 203 17.34 0.24 -24.75
CA ARG A 203 16.99 0.06 -23.33
C ARG A 203 18.04 -0.76 -22.57
N ILE A 204 18.53 -1.84 -23.17
CA ILE A 204 19.59 -2.67 -22.57
C ILE A 204 20.91 -1.90 -22.54
N ALA A 205 21.30 -1.20 -23.62
CA ALA A 205 22.56 -0.45 -23.66
C ALA A 205 22.58 0.71 -22.64
N LEU A 206 21.47 1.41 -22.46
CA LEU A 206 21.35 2.52 -21.51
C LEU A 206 21.19 2.02 -20.07
N GLY A 207 20.46 0.93 -19.86
CA GLY A 207 20.41 0.24 -18.56
C GLY A 207 21.80 -0.27 -18.14
N LEU A 208 22.56 -0.85 -19.07
CA LEU A 208 23.94 -1.25 -18.83
C LEU A 208 24.86 -0.05 -18.61
N SER A 209 24.70 1.06 -19.34
CA SER A 209 25.54 2.25 -19.09
C SER A 209 25.30 2.85 -17.70
N LEU A 210 24.07 2.80 -17.20
CA LEU A 210 23.72 3.26 -15.84
C LEU A 210 24.29 2.35 -14.75
N VAL A 211 24.29 1.02 -14.96
CA VAL A 211 24.95 0.06 -14.05
C VAL A 211 26.48 0.16 -14.15
N TYR A 212 27.01 0.56 -15.31
CA TYR A 212 28.44 0.65 -15.58
C TYR A 212 29.07 2.01 -15.28
N PHE A 213 28.40 2.91 -14.55
CA PHE A 213 29.10 4.04 -13.92
C PHE A 213 29.72 3.56 -12.60
N PRO A 214 31.00 3.17 -12.58
CA PRO A 214 31.59 2.47 -11.44
C PRO A 214 31.86 3.44 -10.27
N ASP A 215 31.88 4.75 -10.56
CA ASP A 215 32.25 5.83 -9.62
C ASP A 215 31.15 6.88 -9.45
N ALA A 216 29.91 6.60 -9.87
CA ALA A 216 28.77 7.46 -9.53
C ALA A 216 28.16 6.99 -8.20
N SER A 217 28.96 6.98 -7.13
CA SER A 217 28.41 7.15 -5.79
C SER A 217 27.78 8.55 -5.75
N PHE A 218 26.52 8.66 -6.18
CA PHE A 218 25.65 9.75 -5.76
C PHE A 218 25.35 9.54 -4.27
N SER A 219 26.38 9.66 -3.44
CA SER A 219 26.23 9.87 -2.02
C SER A 219 25.71 11.29 -1.89
N LEU A 220 24.41 11.41 -1.63
CA LEU A 220 23.80 12.68 -1.18
C LEU A 220 24.41 13.18 0.15
N ASN A 221 25.37 12.44 0.72
CA ASN A 221 26.11 12.78 1.93
C ASN A 221 27.54 13.29 1.66
N ASP A 222 28.05 13.32 0.43
CA ASP A 222 29.43 13.75 0.14
C ASP A 222 29.61 15.29 0.11
N ILE A 223 28.93 15.99 1.02
CA ILE A 223 29.27 17.38 1.37
C ILE A 223 30.16 17.46 2.60
N GLU A 224 30.28 16.42 3.44
CA GLU A 224 31.18 16.49 4.61
C GLU A 224 31.94 15.19 4.88
N ASP A 225 33.26 15.34 4.85
CA ASP A 225 34.35 14.55 5.43
C ASP A 225 34.78 13.21 4.80
N SER A 226 35.88 13.34 4.06
CA SER A 226 36.78 12.29 3.57
C SER A 226 37.59 11.65 4.71
N ASP A 227 37.74 10.31 4.68
CA ASP A 227 39.04 9.60 4.77
C ASP A 227 38.96 8.06 4.95
N GLU A 228 37.77 7.43 4.95
CA GLU A 228 37.66 5.97 5.23
C GLU A 228 37.43 5.07 3.98
N GLU A 229 37.72 5.55 2.76
CA GLU A 229 37.36 4.86 1.51
C GLU A 229 38.54 4.10 0.88
N TYR A 230 38.92 2.95 1.45
CA TYR A 230 39.80 2.00 0.73
C TYR A 230 39.58 0.50 1.05
N ARG A 231 38.74 0.12 2.02
CA ARG A 231 38.50 -1.30 2.37
C ARG A 231 37.33 -1.97 1.66
N GLU A 232 36.34 -1.23 1.16
CA GLU A 232 35.12 -1.85 0.61
C GLU A 232 35.21 -2.26 -0.87
N SER A 233 36.10 -1.63 -1.65
CA SER A 233 36.23 -1.89 -3.09
C SER A 233 36.72 -3.32 -3.42
N ARG A 234 37.44 -3.99 -2.52
CA ARG A 234 37.89 -5.39 -2.72
C ARG A 234 36.83 -6.45 -2.44
N LEU A 235 35.79 -6.14 -1.67
CA LEU A 235 34.72 -7.09 -1.34
C LEU A 235 33.66 -7.14 -2.46
N SER A 236 33.35 -5.99 -3.06
CA SER A 236 32.40 -5.88 -4.17
C SER A 236 32.87 -6.64 -5.42
N THR A 237 34.16 -6.53 -5.77
CA THR A 237 34.73 -7.21 -6.95
C THR A 237 34.75 -8.73 -6.82
N ALA A 238 35.02 -9.26 -5.61
CA ALA A 238 35.00 -10.70 -5.35
C ALA A 238 33.60 -11.31 -5.44
N ILE A 239 32.58 -10.60 -4.96
CA ILE A 239 31.17 -11.05 -5.04
C ILE A 239 30.70 -11.02 -6.50
N MET A 240 31.08 -10.01 -7.27
CA MET A 240 30.72 -9.89 -8.69
C MET A 240 31.30 -11.04 -9.53
N GLU A 241 32.55 -11.44 -9.28
CA GLU A 241 33.19 -12.54 -9.99
C GLU A 241 32.48 -13.88 -9.74
N GLU A 242 31.99 -14.11 -8.52
CA GLU A 242 31.30 -15.35 -8.16
C GLU A 242 29.88 -15.42 -8.74
N VAL A 243 29.18 -14.28 -8.80
CA VAL A 243 27.87 -14.20 -9.47
C VAL A 243 27.99 -14.50 -10.96
N LEU A 244 29.03 -13.97 -11.63
CA LEU A 244 29.27 -14.25 -13.05
C LEU A 244 29.60 -15.73 -13.30
N ARG A 245 30.37 -16.38 -12.41
CA ARG A 245 30.65 -17.82 -12.49
C ARG A 245 29.38 -18.66 -12.38
N LEU A 246 28.52 -18.37 -11.41
CA LEU A 246 27.26 -19.10 -11.21
C LEU A 246 26.32 -18.95 -12.41
N GLN A 247 26.30 -17.78 -13.04
CA GLN A 247 25.45 -17.54 -14.20
C GLN A 247 25.93 -18.29 -15.44
N LEU A 248 27.25 -18.38 -15.65
CA LEU A 248 27.87 -19.18 -16.72
C LEU A 248 27.65 -20.69 -16.53
N ASP A 249 27.72 -21.19 -15.29
CA ASP A 249 27.42 -22.60 -14.99
C ASP A 249 25.95 -22.93 -15.27
N THR A 250 25.04 -22.04 -14.86
CA THR A 250 23.59 -22.23 -15.08
C THR A 250 23.25 -22.26 -16.58
N GLN A 251 23.86 -21.38 -17.39
CA GLN A 251 23.67 -21.41 -18.84
C GLN A 251 24.22 -22.69 -19.49
N SER A 252 25.33 -23.21 -18.98
CA SER A 252 25.94 -24.44 -19.47
C SER A 252 25.05 -25.65 -19.18
N ARG A 253 24.44 -25.71 -18.00
CA ARG A 253 23.49 -26.78 -17.62
C ARG A 253 22.21 -26.74 -18.46
N MET A 254 21.69 -25.54 -18.75
CA MET A 254 20.51 -25.37 -19.61
C MET A 254 20.75 -25.86 -21.05
N ARG A 255 21.93 -25.58 -21.62
CA ARG A 255 22.29 -26.11 -22.96
C ARG A 255 22.44 -27.64 -22.97
N GLY A 256 22.90 -28.24 -21.87
CA GLY A 256 22.94 -29.69 -21.71
C GLY A 256 21.54 -30.33 -21.80
N LEU A 257 20.59 -29.79 -21.03
CA LEU A 257 19.21 -30.29 -20.99
C LEU A 257 18.47 -30.14 -22.32
N GLU A 258 18.75 -29.09 -23.09
CA GLU A 258 18.16 -28.92 -24.42
C GLU A 258 18.65 -29.98 -25.43
N ASN A 259 19.90 -30.40 -25.32
CA ASN A 259 20.44 -31.48 -26.16
C ASN A 259 19.88 -32.84 -25.76
N ASP A 260 19.68 -33.09 -24.47
CA ASP A 260 19.13 -34.35 -23.97
C ASP A 260 17.64 -34.52 -24.32
N THR A 261 16.86 -33.44 -24.27
CA THR A 261 15.44 -33.44 -24.68
C THR A 261 15.28 -33.63 -26.19
N LYS A 262 16.14 -33.04 -27.03
CA LYS A 262 16.17 -33.31 -28.48
C LYS A 262 16.52 -34.77 -28.79
N LYS A 263 17.43 -35.37 -28.02
CA LYS A 263 17.81 -36.78 -28.17
C LYS A 263 16.70 -37.74 -27.72
N ALA A 264 15.95 -37.40 -26.67
CA ALA A 264 14.81 -38.18 -26.19
C ALA A 264 13.57 -38.09 -27.11
N GLY A 265 13.35 -36.95 -27.77
CA GLY A 265 12.23 -36.74 -28.71
C GLY A 265 12.33 -37.58 -29.99
N ALA A 266 13.53 -37.93 -30.45
CA ALA A 266 13.73 -38.75 -31.63
C ALA A 266 13.38 -40.25 -31.43
N ALA A 267 13.24 -40.71 -30.18
CA ALA A 267 13.04 -42.13 -29.85
C ALA A 267 11.57 -42.52 -29.57
N ARG A 268 10.62 -41.57 -29.53
CA ARG A 268 9.23 -41.82 -29.15
C ARG A 268 8.25 -41.39 -30.24
N GLY A 269 8.34 -42.05 -31.39
CA GLY A 269 7.30 -42.02 -32.42
C GLY A 269 6.45 -43.29 -32.37
N VAL A 270 5.62 -43.47 -31.34
CA VAL A 270 4.54 -44.49 -31.34
C VAL A 270 3.31 -43.87 -30.70
N GLY A 271 2.26 -43.78 -31.50
CA GLY A 271 1.04 -43.03 -31.22
C GLY A 271 0.21 -43.61 -30.08
N VAL A 272 -0.49 -42.73 -29.38
CA VAL A 272 -1.60 -43.11 -28.52
C VAL A 272 -2.76 -42.15 -28.74
N ASN A 273 -3.89 -42.79 -29.00
CA ASN A 273 -5.23 -42.33 -29.27
C ASN A 273 -5.82 -41.57 -28.07
N ALA A 274 -6.49 -40.45 -28.33
CA ALA A 274 -7.12 -39.60 -27.33
C ALA A 274 -8.55 -40.09 -27.05
N ASN A 275 -8.81 -40.53 -25.82
CA ASN A 275 -10.16 -40.45 -25.25
C ASN A 275 -10.09 -40.53 -23.72
N ALA A 276 -10.37 -39.42 -23.02
CA ALA A 276 -10.82 -39.44 -21.63
C ALA A 276 -11.38 -38.07 -21.23
N THR A 277 -12.69 -38.06 -21.06
CA THR A 277 -13.50 -37.15 -20.26
C THR A 277 -12.98 -37.05 -18.82
N ASN A 278 -12.94 -35.85 -18.24
CA ASN A 278 -12.99 -35.69 -16.79
C ASN A 278 -13.60 -34.34 -16.40
N GLY A 279 -14.68 -34.41 -15.61
CA GLY A 279 -15.27 -33.28 -14.92
C GLY A 279 -14.44 -32.90 -13.69
N SER A 280 -14.37 -31.61 -13.40
CA SER A 280 -13.78 -31.06 -12.18
C SER A 280 -14.76 -30.08 -11.57
N GLY A 281 -15.29 -30.43 -10.39
CA GLY A 281 -15.94 -29.51 -9.48
C GLY A 281 -14.87 -28.80 -8.66
N ALA A 282 -14.77 -27.49 -8.83
CA ALA A 282 -13.92 -26.63 -8.02
C ALA A 282 -14.71 -26.08 -6.84
N VAL A 283 -14.24 -26.36 -5.62
CA VAL A 283 -14.70 -25.72 -4.38
C VAL A 283 -13.97 -24.38 -4.28
N ALA A 284 -14.73 -23.28 -4.32
CA ALA A 284 -14.20 -21.93 -4.16
C ALA A 284 -13.95 -21.63 -2.68
N MET A 285 -12.73 -21.24 -2.33
CA MET A 285 -12.43 -20.62 -1.04
C MET A 285 -12.91 -19.16 -1.03
N PRO A 286 -13.52 -18.66 0.05
CA PRO A 286 -13.91 -17.26 0.16
C PRO A 286 -12.67 -16.35 0.26
N LEU A 287 -12.70 -15.26 -0.50
CA LEU A 287 -11.65 -14.23 -0.52
C LEU A 287 -11.67 -13.39 0.78
N PRO A 288 -10.53 -12.82 1.20
CA PRO A 288 -10.47 -11.88 2.31
C PRO A 288 -11.26 -10.61 1.97
N TYR A 289 -12.16 -10.21 2.86
CA TYR A 289 -12.91 -8.96 2.76
C TYR A 289 -11.95 -7.78 2.97
N THR A 290 -11.82 -6.91 1.97
CA THR A 290 -11.24 -5.58 2.12
C THR A 290 -12.37 -4.56 2.17
N CYS A 291 -12.33 -3.67 3.16
CA CYS A 291 -13.19 -2.50 3.19
C CYS A 291 -12.64 -1.45 2.23
N ASP A 292 -12.80 -1.70 0.94
CA ASP A 292 -12.54 -0.67 -0.06
C ASP A 292 -13.84 0.13 -0.26
N ASP A 293 -13.87 1.30 0.37
CA ASP A 293 -14.87 2.36 0.22
C ASP A 293 -14.84 2.89 -1.23
N ASP A 294 -15.83 2.52 -2.06
CA ASP A 294 -16.10 3.27 -3.30
C ASP A 294 -17.56 3.17 -3.81
N ALA A 295 -18.50 2.62 -3.03
CA ALA A 295 -19.92 2.61 -3.40
C ALA A 295 -20.70 3.69 -2.61
N PRO A 296 -21.17 4.78 -3.23
CA PRO A 296 -22.00 5.76 -2.56
C PRO A 296 -23.37 5.15 -2.22
N HIS A 297 -23.58 4.80 -0.95
CA HIS A 297 -24.90 4.47 -0.44
C HIS A 297 -25.75 5.74 -0.35
N THR A 298 -26.72 5.86 -1.26
CA THR A 298 -27.78 6.88 -1.14
C THR A 298 -28.75 6.47 -0.03
N PRO A 299 -29.02 7.33 0.97
CA PRO A 299 -30.01 7.01 1.99
C PRO A 299 -31.41 7.06 1.38
N ALA A 300 -32.07 5.90 1.33
CA ALA A 300 -33.49 5.82 1.00
C ALA A 300 -34.30 6.53 2.10
N SER A 301 -34.92 7.66 1.75
CA SER A 301 -35.84 8.38 2.63
C SER A 301 -37.09 7.54 2.87
N TYR A 302 -37.21 6.93 4.04
CA TYR A 302 -38.43 6.27 4.49
C TYR A 302 -39.25 7.27 5.33
N TYR A 303 -40.22 7.93 4.69
CA TYR A 303 -41.27 8.66 5.41
C TYR A 303 -42.47 7.71 5.64
N PRO A 304 -42.95 7.52 6.87
CA PRO A 304 -44.20 6.81 7.09
C PRO A 304 -45.38 7.73 6.73
N THR A 305 -46.18 7.30 5.75
CA THR A 305 -47.48 7.90 5.43
C THR A 305 -48.46 7.62 6.56
N ALA A 306 -48.85 8.67 7.30
CA ALA A 306 -49.91 8.59 8.30
C ALA A 306 -51.26 8.33 7.60
N ALA A 307 -51.82 7.13 7.80
CA ALA A 307 -53.19 6.83 7.43
C ALA A 307 -54.14 7.46 8.47
N ALA A 308 -54.91 8.46 8.03
CA ALA A 308 -56.00 9.01 8.80
C ALA A 308 -57.14 7.97 8.89
N VAL A 309 -57.37 7.46 10.10
CA VAL A 309 -58.58 6.71 10.46
C VAL A 309 -59.68 7.74 10.71
N VAL A 310 -60.61 7.85 9.76
CA VAL A 310 -61.92 8.47 9.97
C VAL A 310 -62.77 7.47 10.75
N SER A 311 -63.18 7.85 11.95
CA SER A 311 -64.22 7.17 12.74
C SER A 311 -65.49 8.03 12.72
N GLU A 312 -66.61 7.32 12.72
CA GLU A 312 -68.04 7.69 12.67
C GLU A 312 -68.46 9.08 13.18
#